data_AF-A0A2V9M2M9-F1
#
_entry.id   AF-A0A2V9M2M9-F1
#
_cell.length_a   1.000
_cell.length_b   1.000
_cell.length_c   1.000
_cell.angle_alpha   90.00
_cell.angle_beta   90.00
_cell.angle_gamma   90.00
#
_symmetry.space_group_name_H-M   'P 1'
#
loop_
_entity.id
_entity.type
_entity.pdbx_description
1 polymer ?
#
loop_
_entity_poly.entity_id
_entity_poly.type
_entity_poly.pdbx_seq_one_letter_code
_entity_poly.pdbx_strand_id
1 'polypeptide(L)'
;RFSTLILTEVLREGGIAAELMDARQCIITDDNFTRAAPLFDLTDAAVREHLLPSIKAGRIPVLQGFIGSTRNGITTTIGRGGSDYSASLVGAALDAYDIQIWTDVDGIMTTDPRMVPEARRVKVISFDEAAELAYFGARVLHPATIVPAVRKKIPVHVLNSYKPEQEGTLITDEARPCENPVKAIAYKKGITIVNITSTRMLMAYGFLRKIFETFELHKTSVDVVSTSEVSVSLTLDDISKLWDVVTELRKISEVNVDGGKAIVCCVGDNLRNIPGLAHLVFTAVQDVNVHMISQGASAINISFVIDEDRLPHAVRSLHDVFFQKLDPNIFE
;
A
#
# COMPACT_ATOMS: atom_id res chain seq x y z
N ARG A 1 5.08 -24.87 -1.91
CA ARG A 1 4.73 -26.31 -1.82
C ARG A 1 5.66 -27.04 -0.85
N PHE A 2 6.99 -27.01 -1.04
CA PHE A 2 7.91 -27.65 -0.10
C PHE A 2 7.89 -27.03 1.30
N SER A 3 7.82 -25.69 1.42
CA SER A 3 7.77 -24.99 2.71
C SER A 3 6.62 -25.46 3.59
N THR A 4 5.41 -25.56 3.04
CA THR A 4 4.23 -25.98 3.80
C THR A 4 4.23 -27.47 4.12
N LEU A 5 4.82 -28.31 3.28
CA LEU A 5 5.04 -29.72 3.59
C LEU A 5 5.95 -29.86 4.80
N ILE A 6 7.11 -29.19 4.80
CA ILE A 6 8.06 -29.22 5.92
C ILE A 6 7.40 -28.66 7.19
N LEU A 7 6.73 -27.51 7.11
CA LEU A 7 6.04 -26.90 8.25
C LEU A 7 4.96 -27.81 8.84
N THR A 8 4.19 -28.50 7.99
CA THR A 8 3.17 -29.45 8.46
C THR A 8 3.78 -30.57 9.28
N GLU A 9 4.89 -31.14 8.81
CA GLU A 9 5.57 -32.22 9.54
C GLU A 9 6.22 -31.72 10.84
N VAL A 10 6.82 -30.51 10.85
CA VAL A 10 7.34 -29.89 12.08
C VAL A 10 6.23 -29.67 13.11
N LEU A 11 5.06 -29.21 12.70
CA LEU A 11 3.91 -29.05 13.60
C LEU A 11 3.44 -30.40 14.17
N ARG A 12 3.38 -31.44 13.33
CA ARG A 12 3.01 -32.80 13.76
C ARG A 12 4.00 -33.39 14.74
N GLU A 13 5.30 -33.22 14.50
CA GLU A 13 6.36 -33.63 15.42
C GLU A 13 6.25 -32.90 16.77
N GLY A 14 5.83 -31.64 16.75
CA GLY A 14 5.51 -30.84 17.94
C GLY A 14 4.18 -31.19 18.62
N GLY A 15 3.47 -32.24 18.20
CA GLY A 15 2.21 -32.68 18.79
C GLY A 15 0.98 -31.88 18.35
N ILE A 16 1.11 -31.00 17.36
CA ILE A 16 0.01 -30.22 16.79
C ILE A 16 -0.63 -31.01 15.65
N ALA A 17 -1.94 -31.20 15.69
CA ALA A 17 -2.69 -31.90 14.66
C ALA A 17 -2.80 -31.07 13.37
N ALA A 18 -1.73 -30.99 12.58
CA ALA A 18 -1.69 -30.23 11.33
C ALA A 18 -2.07 -31.08 10.10
N GLU A 19 -2.70 -30.44 9.10
CA GLU A 19 -3.09 -31.07 7.83
C GLU A 19 -2.61 -30.21 6.65
N LEU A 20 -1.79 -30.81 5.78
CA LEU A 20 -1.30 -30.14 4.56
C LEU A 20 -2.45 -30.04 3.55
N MET A 21 -2.78 -28.81 3.15
CA MET A 21 -3.79 -28.51 2.14
C MET A 21 -3.14 -27.92 0.89
N ASP A 22 -3.69 -28.22 -0.28
CA ASP A 22 -3.25 -27.61 -1.54
C ASP A 22 -4.06 -26.35 -1.82
N ALA A 23 -3.40 -25.19 -1.78
CA ALA A 23 -4.05 -23.90 -2.00
C ALA A 23 -4.74 -23.80 -3.36
N ARG A 24 -4.32 -24.59 -4.34
CA ARG A 24 -4.93 -24.64 -5.67
C ARG A 24 -6.35 -25.20 -5.67
N GLN A 25 -6.72 -25.98 -4.65
CA GLN A 25 -8.08 -26.44 -4.44
C GLN A 25 -8.95 -25.35 -3.82
N CYS A 26 -8.36 -24.41 -3.09
CA CYS A 26 -9.08 -23.38 -2.35
C CYS A 26 -9.17 -22.04 -3.13
N ILE A 27 -8.08 -21.63 -3.77
CA ILE A 27 -7.96 -20.33 -4.44
C ILE A 27 -8.15 -20.51 -5.94
N ILE A 28 -9.30 -20.05 -6.43
CA ILE A 28 -9.70 -20.15 -7.83
C ILE A 28 -9.49 -18.80 -8.51
N THR A 29 -8.77 -18.77 -9.64
CA THR A 29 -8.41 -17.55 -10.36
C THR A 29 -8.87 -17.56 -11.82
N ASP A 30 -8.73 -16.43 -12.49
CA ASP A 30 -8.70 -16.35 -13.96
C ASP A 30 -7.41 -16.97 -14.55
N ASP A 31 -7.28 -16.91 -15.87
CA ASP A 31 -6.14 -17.42 -16.65
C ASP A 31 -5.10 -16.34 -17.00
N ASN A 32 -5.12 -15.19 -16.32
CA ASN A 32 -4.11 -14.15 -16.49
C ASN A 32 -2.83 -14.52 -15.72
N PHE A 33 -2.10 -15.52 -16.23
CA PHE A 33 -0.89 -16.05 -15.58
C PHE A 33 0.10 -14.95 -15.17
N THR A 34 0.83 -15.19 -14.07
CA THR A 34 1.76 -14.26 -13.38
C THR A 34 1.09 -13.18 -12.51
N ARG A 35 -0.19 -12.90 -12.73
CA ARG A 35 -0.99 -11.88 -12.03
C ARG A 35 -2.48 -12.25 -12.02
N ALA A 36 -2.76 -13.53 -11.77
CA ALA A 36 -4.09 -14.07 -11.92
C ALA A 36 -5.02 -13.46 -10.87
N ALA A 37 -6.20 -13.00 -11.29
CA ALA A 37 -7.17 -12.40 -10.38
C ALA A 37 -8.00 -13.50 -9.69
N PRO A 38 -8.07 -13.53 -8.35
CA PRO A 38 -8.95 -14.44 -7.64
C PRO A 38 -10.42 -14.19 -7.97
N LEU A 39 -11.16 -15.27 -8.21
CA LEU A 39 -12.60 -15.27 -8.38
C LEU A 39 -13.23 -15.48 -7.01
N PHE A 40 -13.65 -14.38 -6.36
CA PHE A 40 -14.04 -14.39 -4.94
C PHE A 40 -15.14 -15.42 -4.63
N ASP A 41 -16.26 -15.43 -5.34
CA ASP A 41 -17.37 -16.35 -5.04
C ASP A 41 -16.95 -17.83 -5.12
N LEU A 42 -16.11 -18.18 -6.10
CA LEU A 42 -15.60 -19.55 -6.26
C LEU A 42 -14.55 -19.89 -5.20
N THR A 43 -13.69 -18.93 -4.87
CA THR A 43 -12.68 -19.09 -3.82
C THR A 43 -13.33 -19.25 -2.45
N ASP A 44 -14.35 -18.45 -2.14
CA ASP A 44 -15.09 -18.54 -0.87
C ASP A 44 -15.77 -19.91 -0.71
N ALA A 45 -16.44 -20.39 -1.76
CA ALA A 45 -17.06 -21.71 -1.76
C ALA A 45 -16.02 -22.83 -1.57
N ALA A 46 -14.93 -22.78 -2.34
CA ALA A 46 -13.89 -23.81 -2.31
C ALA A 46 -13.10 -23.84 -0.99
N VAL A 47 -12.77 -22.66 -0.42
CA VAL A 47 -12.16 -22.54 0.91
C VAL A 47 -13.07 -23.20 1.96
N ARG A 48 -14.37 -22.91 1.94
CA ARG A 48 -15.31 -23.50 2.90
C ARG A 48 -15.44 -25.01 2.71
N GLU A 49 -15.52 -25.49 1.48
CA GLU A 49 -15.61 -26.91 1.16
C GLU A 49 -14.37 -27.69 1.65
N HIS A 50 -13.16 -27.17 1.38
CA HIS A 50 -11.92 -27.90 1.63
C HIS A 50 -11.34 -27.68 3.03
N LEU A 51 -11.49 -26.50 3.63
CA LEU A 51 -10.86 -26.20 4.92
C LEU A 51 -11.78 -26.44 6.12
N LEU A 52 -13.10 -26.16 6.03
CA LEU A 52 -13.99 -26.30 7.18
C LEU A 52 -14.06 -27.72 7.77
N PRO A 53 -14.04 -28.81 6.98
CA PRO A 53 -14.06 -30.16 7.55
C PRO A 53 -12.84 -30.44 8.43
N SER A 54 -11.65 -29.96 8.02
CA SER A 54 -10.40 -30.11 8.78
C SER A 54 -10.44 -29.30 10.08
N ILE A 55 -10.85 -28.04 9.99
CA ILE A 55 -10.99 -27.13 11.14
C ILE A 55 -12.00 -27.69 12.15
N LYS A 56 -13.17 -28.15 11.69
CA LYS A 56 -14.21 -28.74 12.55
C LYS A 56 -13.77 -30.03 13.25
N ALA A 57 -12.81 -30.75 12.66
CA ALA A 57 -12.21 -31.93 13.24
C ALA A 57 -11.03 -31.61 14.19
N GLY A 58 -10.82 -30.33 14.52
CA GLY A 58 -9.76 -29.89 15.43
C GLY A 58 -8.36 -29.94 14.84
N ARG A 59 -8.23 -29.96 13.51
CA ARG A 59 -6.94 -29.94 12.82
C ARG A 59 -6.60 -28.53 12.33
N ILE A 60 -5.31 -28.23 12.24
CA ILE A 60 -4.79 -26.96 11.72
C ILE A 60 -4.43 -27.13 10.23
N PRO A 61 -5.18 -26.51 9.31
CA PRO A 61 -4.84 -26.55 7.89
C PRO A 61 -3.58 -25.72 7.61
N VAL A 62 -2.63 -26.30 6.89
CA VAL A 62 -1.41 -25.63 6.43
C VAL A 62 -1.44 -25.58 4.91
N LEU A 63 -1.57 -24.39 4.34
CA LEU A 63 -1.73 -24.17 2.90
C LEU A 63 -0.68 -23.20 2.35
N GLN A 64 -0.43 -23.28 1.05
CA GLN A 64 0.52 -22.39 0.37
C GLN A 64 -0.12 -21.01 0.13
N GLY A 65 0.67 -19.94 0.26
CA GLY A 65 0.31 -18.64 -0.30
C GLY A 65 0.67 -18.52 -1.78
N PHE A 66 0.31 -17.39 -2.40
CA PHE A 66 0.73 -16.93 -3.73
C PHE A 66 0.22 -17.74 -4.95
N ILE A 67 -0.14 -19.01 -4.76
CA ILE A 67 -0.58 -19.91 -5.83
C ILE A 67 -2.10 -20.15 -5.78
N GLY A 68 -2.69 -20.39 -6.95
CA GLY A 68 -4.08 -20.79 -7.12
C GLY A 68 -4.25 -21.73 -8.31
N SER A 69 -5.48 -21.98 -8.72
CA SER A 69 -5.76 -22.64 -9.98
C SER A 69 -6.86 -21.97 -10.79
N THR A 70 -6.82 -22.11 -12.11
CA THR A 70 -7.96 -21.79 -12.96
C THR A 70 -9.11 -22.75 -12.68
N ARG A 71 -10.31 -22.44 -13.19
CA ARG A 71 -11.48 -23.34 -13.14
C ARG A 71 -11.21 -24.75 -13.71
N ASN A 72 -10.20 -24.88 -14.57
CA ASN A 72 -9.82 -26.15 -15.19
C ASN A 72 -8.66 -26.85 -14.44
N GLY A 73 -8.27 -26.36 -13.26
CA GLY A 73 -7.21 -26.93 -12.43
C GLY A 73 -5.78 -26.59 -12.86
N ILE A 74 -5.61 -25.64 -13.80
CA ILE A 74 -4.27 -25.20 -14.23
C ILE A 74 -3.69 -24.30 -13.15
N THR A 75 -2.45 -24.54 -12.73
CA THR A 75 -1.81 -23.75 -11.67
C THR A 75 -1.56 -22.31 -12.11
N THR A 76 -1.89 -21.36 -11.25
CA THR A 76 -1.69 -19.92 -11.45
C THR A 76 -0.91 -19.31 -10.29
N THR A 77 -0.43 -18.08 -10.50
CA THR A 77 0.19 -17.25 -9.47
C THR A 77 -0.50 -15.89 -9.45
N ILE A 78 -0.73 -15.36 -8.25
CA ILE A 78 -1.57 -14.17 -8.01
C ILE A 78 -0.76 -12.87 -8.15
N GLY A 79 0.58 -12.96 -8.10
CA GLY A 79 1.49 -11.83 -8.25
C GLY A 79 2.10 -11.35 -6.93
N ARG A 80 2.64 -10.13 -6.94
CA ARG A 80 3.34 -9.54 -5.78
C ARG A 80 2.42 -9.43 -4.57
N GLY A 81 2.93 -9.76 -3.38
CA GLY A 81 2.13 -9.82 -2.15
C GLY A 81 1.13 -10.98 -2.12
N GLY A 82 1.26 -11.95 -3.03
CA GLY A 82 0.27 -13.01 -3.17
C GLY A 82 0.09 -13.90 -1.94
N SER A 83 1.09 -14.04 -1.06
CA SER A 83 0.89 -14.77 0.21
C SER A 83 -0.03 -14.02 1.17
N ASP A 84 0.18 -12.71 1.36
CA ASP A 84 -0.69 -11.89 2.20
C ASP A 84 -2.11 -11.86 1.62
N TYR A 85 -2.21 -11.82 0.29
CA TYR A 85 -3.50 -11.87 -0.38
C TYR A 85 -4.20 -13.23 -0.18
N SER A 86 -3.46 -14.35 -0.26
CA SER A 86 -3.99 -15.67 0.07
C SER A 86 -4.51 -15.74 1.51
N ALA A 87 -3.78 -15.19 2.48
CA ALA A 87 -4.22 -15.15 3.87
C ALA A 87 -5.53 -14.36 4.03
N SER A 88 -5.61 -13.20 3.37
CA SER A 88 -6.79 -12.35 3.37
C SER A 88 -8.01 -13.01 2.70
N LEU A 89 -7.81 -13.68 1.57
CA LEU A 89 -8.86 -14.45 0.89
C LEU A 89 -9.43 -15.55 1.78
N VAL A 90 -8.55 -16.34 2.42
CA VAL A 90 -8.98 -17.43 3.30
C VAL A 90 -9.66 -16.90 4.56
N GLY A 91 -9.11 -15.85 5.18
CA GLY A 91 -9.72 -15.21 6.34
C GLY A 91 -11.11 -14.66 6.03
N ALA A 92 -11.27 -13.97 4.90
CA ALA A 92 -12.55 -13.46 4.42
C ALA A 92 -13.55 -14.58 4.11
N ALA A 93 -13.10 -15.64 3.45
CA ALA A 93 -13.93 -16.80 3.10
C ALA A 93 -14.40 -17.58 4.33
N LEU A 94 -13.65 -17.58 5.43
CA LEU A 94 -14.01 -18.27 6.67
C LEU A 94 -14.71 -17.37 7.70
N ASP A 95 -14.92 -16.08 7.39
CA ASP A 95 -15.36 -15.05 8.35
C ASP A 95 -14.50 -15.07 9.63
N ALA A 96 -13.17 -15.09 9.44
CA ALA A 96 -12.20 -15.15 10.53
C ALA A 96 -12.35 -13.95 11.49
N TYR A 97 -11.99 -14.18 12.76
CA TYR A 97 -11.97 -13.12 13.77
C TYR A 97 -10.94 -12.04 13.44
N ASP A 98 -9.74 -12.46 13.04
CA ASP A 98 -8.62 -11.62 12.61
C ASP A 98 -7.78 -12.33 11.55
N ILE A 99 -6.94 -11.57 10.85
CA ILE A 99 -5.91 -12.09 9.94
C ILE A 99 -4.56 -11.60 10.43
N GLN A 100 -3.61 -12.51 10.61
CA GLN A 100 -2.27 -12.17 11.11
C GLN A 100 -1.21 -12.36 10.03
N ILE A 101 -0.46 -11.29 9.76
CA ILE A 101 0.66 -11.25 8.83
C ILE A 101 1.95 -11.14 9.64
N TRP A 102 2.68 -12.25 9.69
CA TRP A 102 3.94 -12.36 10.42
C TRP A 102 5.12 -12.05 9.49
N THR A 103 5.87 -11.01 9.82
CA THR A 103 6.97 -10.44 9.02
C THR A 103 8.24 -10.25 9.87
N ASP A 104 9.23 -9.54 9.37
CA ASP A 104 10.52 -9.25 10.01
C ASP A 104 10.61 -7.85 10.64
N VAL A 105 9.52 -7.09 10.62
CA VAL A 105 9.41 -5.74 11.20
C VAL A 105 8.43 -5.71 12.37
N ASP A 106 8.64 -4.77 13.30
CA ASP A 106 7.82 -4.58 14.51
C ASP A 106 6.38 -4.10 14.22
N GLY A 107 6.05 -3.83 12.96
CA GLY A 107 4.77 -3.31 12.51
C GLY A 107 4.96 -2.15 11.53
N ILE A 108 3.93 -1.31 11.43
CA ILE A 108 4.00 -0.03 10.72
C ILE A 108 4.61 0.99 11.67
N MET A 109 5.61 1.71 11.18
CA MET A 109 6.33 2.74 11.93
C MET A 109 5.87 4.14 11.53
N THR A 110 6.03 5.13 12.40
CA THR A 110 5.71 6.55 12.12
C THR A 110 6.49 7.08 10.91
N THR A 111 7.67 6.53 10.62
CA THR A 111 8.39 6.68 9.35
C THR A 111 9.45 5.58 9.26
N ASP A 112 10.25 5.54 8.19
CA ASP A 112 11.34 4.57 8.04
C ASP A 112 12.40 4.75 9.14
N PRO A 113 12.64 3.76 10.04
CA PRO A 113 13.61 3.87 11.12
C PRO A 113 15.06 4.09 10.64
N ARG A 114 15.36 3.78 9.36
CA ARG A 114 16.67 4.04 8.74
C ARG A 114 16.88 5.52 8.42
N MET A 115 15.80 6.30 8.29
CA MET A 115 15.83 7.74 8.06
C MET A 115 15.77 8.53 9.37
N VAL A 116 14.93 8.06 10.29
CA VAL A 116 14.70 8.65 11.61
C VAL A 116 14.77 7.54 12.68
N PRO A 117 15.90 7.38 13.39
CA PRO A 117 16.06 6.35 14.42
C PRO A 117 15.02 6.39 15.54
N GLU A 118 14.46 7.58 15.80
CA GLU A 118 13.41 7.86 16.79
C GLU A 118 12.01 7.44 16.32
N ALA A 119 11.88 6.84 15.12
CA ALA A 119 10.61 6.34 14.61
C ALA A 119 9.96 5.36 15.60
N ARG A 120 8.65 5.49 15.78
CA ARG A 120 7.87 4.74 16.77
C ARG A 120 6.89 3.81 16.08
N ARG A 121 6.50 2.72 16.74
CA ARG A 121 5.49 1.82 16.20
C ARG A 121 4.12 2.46 16.29
N VAL A 122 3.35 2.39 15.21
CA VAL A 122 1.93 2.72 15.19
C VAL A 122 1.16 1.48 15.64
N LYS A 123 0.51 1.54 16.79
CA LYS A 123 -0.28 0.45 17.36
C LYS A 123 -1.53 0.16 16.53
N VAL A 124 -2.23 1.22 16.11
CA VAL A 124 -3.51 1.09 15.40
C VAL A 124 -3.61 2.09 14.26
N ILE A 125 -4.08 1.62 13.11
CA ILE A 125 -4.27 2.42 11.89
C ILE A 125 -5.52 1.92 11.13
N SER A 126 -6.17 2.77 10.35
CA SER A 126 -7.27 2.33 9.49
C SER A 126 -6.77 1.64 8.21
N PHE A 127 -7.64 0.92 7.51
CA PHE A 127 -7.32 0.37 6.19
C PHE A 127 -6.94 1.45 5.19
N ASP A 128 -7.64 2.58 5.21
CA ASP A 128 -7.38 3.70 4.31
C ASP A 128 -6.01 4.32 4.57
N GLU A 129 -5.68 4.56 5.85
CA GLU A 129 -4.37 5.08 6.26
C GLU A 129 -3.24 4.09 5.89
N ALA A 130 -3.44 2.79 6.12
CA ALA A 130 -2.47 1.77 5.76
C ALA A 130 -2.26 1.65 4.24
N ALA A 131 -3.32 1.77 3.44
CA ALA A 131 -3.25 1.73 1.99
C ALA A 131 -2.42 2.90 1.42
N GLU A 132 -2.61 4.10 1.97
CA GLU A 132 -1.84 5.30 1.59
C GLU A 132 -0.36 5.14 1.94
N LEU A 133 -0.03 4.66 3.14
CA LEU A 133 1.35 4.42 3.55
C LEU A 133 2.03 3.39 2.64
N ALA A 134 1.34 2.30 2.35
CA ALA A 134 1.86 1.24 1.49
C ALA A 134 2.14 1.72 0.06
N TYR A 135 1.26 2.57 -0.47
CA TYR A 135 1.45 3.18 -1.80
C TYR A 135 2.71 4.05 -1.85
N PHE A 136 2.94 4.88 -0.83
CA PHE A 136 4.07 5.81 -0.75
C PHE A 136 5.32 5.23 -0.10
N GLY A 137 5.44 3.90 0.02
CA GLY A 137 6.72 3.24 0.30
C GLY A 137 6.87 2.60 1.69
N ALA A 138 5.84 2.58 2.53
CA ALA A 138 5.83 1.73 3.73
C ALA A 138 5.68 0.26 3.30
N ARG A 139 6.80 -0.45 3.14
CA ARG A 139 6.87 -1.80 2.53
C ARG A 139 6.34 -2.94 3.40
N VAL A 140 5.30 -2.71 4.18
CA VAL A 140 4.79 -3.68 5.16
C VAL A 140 3.68 -4.56 4.58
N LEU A 141 2.75 -3.95 3.85
CA LEU A 141 1.64 -4.64 3.19
C LEU A 141 1.37 -3.97 1.85
N HIS A 142 0.95 -4.73 0.84
CA HIS A 142 0.52 -4.15 -0.43
C HIS A 142 -1.00 -3.89 -0.38
N PRO A 143 -1.53 -2.72 -0.77
CA PRO A 143 -2.94 -2.38 -0.55
C PRO A 143 -3.93 -3.41 -1.13
N ALA A 144 -3.60 -3.97 -2.30
CA ALA A 144 -4.42 -4.99 -2.95
C ALA A 144 -4.57 -6.30 -2.15
N THR A 145 -3.66 -6.60 -1.22
CA THR A 145 -3.65 -7.89 -0.50
C THR A 145 -4.65 -7.92 0.64
N ILE A 146 -5.00 -6.76 1.22
CA ILE A 146 -5.94 -6.66 2.33
C ILE A 146 -7.39 -6.43 1.88
N VAL A 147 -7.65 -6.24 0.59
CA VAL A 147 -9.00 -5.96 0.05
C VAL A 147 -10.09 -6.95 0.53
N PRO A 148 -9.85 -8.28 0.57
CA PRO A 148 -10.85 -9.21 1.13
C PRO A 148 -11.18 -8.92 2.60
N ALA A 149 -10.16 -8.66 3.43
CA ALA A 149 -10.32 -8.28 4.83
C ALA A 149 -11.13 -6.97 4.97
N VAL A 150 -10.82 -5.95 4.14
CA VAL A 150 -11.57 -4.67 4.13
C VAL A 150 -13.06 -4.91 3.84
N ARG A 151 -13.39 -5.69 2.80
CA ARG A 151 -14.78 -5.96 2.42
C ARG A 151 -15.59 -6.65 3.52
N LYS A 152 -14.93 -7.48 4.33
CA LYS A 152 -15.53 -8.21 5.45
C LYS A 152 -15.35 -7.51 6.79
N LYS A 153 -14.67 -6.36 6.83
CA LYS A 153 -14.29 -5.64 8.06
C LYS A 153 -13.53 -6.51 9.05
N ILE A 154 -12.69 -7.43 8.56
CA ILE A 154 -11.87 -8.33 9.38
C ILE A 154 -10.57 -7.60 9.73
N PRO A 155 -10.26 -7.38 11.02
CA PRO A 155 -9.01 -6.76 11.44
C PRO A 155 -7.77 -7.52 10.95
N VAL A 156 -6.73 -6.79 10.58
CA VAL A 156 -5.45 -7.37 10.15
C VAL A 156 -4.34 -6.96 11.11
N HIS A 157 -3.60 -7.93 11.64
CA HIS A 157 -2.42 -7.68 12.46
C HIS A 157 -1.14 -7.83 11.63
N VAL A 158 -0.22 -6.87 11.75
CA VAL A 158 1.16 -6.99 11.27
C VAL A 158 2.05 -7.25 12.46
N LEU A 159 2.67 -8.43 12.51
CA LEU A 159 3.41 -8.93 13.67
C LEU A 159 4.87 -9.26 13.31
N ASN A 160 5.77 -9.20 14.29
CA ASN A 160 7.17 -9.56 14.08
C ASN A 160 7.45 -11.00 14.50
N SER A 161 7.81 -11.85 13.54
CA SER A 161 8.18 -13.26 13.77
C SER A 161 9.41 -13.46 14.67
N TYR A 162 10.31 -12.47 14.76
CA TYR A 162 11.45 -12.49 15.68
C TYR A 162 11.12 -12.03 17.09
N LYS A 163 9.97 -11.38 17.29
CA LYS A 163 9.52 -10.84 18.59
C LYS A 163 8.03 -11.16 18.82
N PRO A 164 7.67 -12.44 18.99
CA PRO A 164 6.28 -12.88 18.99
C PRO A 164 5.42 -12.35 20.14
N GLU A 165 6.07 -11.88 21.22
CA GLU A 165 5.38 -11.26 22.37
C GLU A 165 4.99 -9.79 22.10
N GLN A 166 5.46 -9.17 21.01
CA GLN A 166 5.07 -7.81 20.66
C GLN A 166 3.71 -7.79 19.94
N GLU A 167 2.88 -6.79 20.29
CA GLU A 167 1.51 -6.66 19.76
C GLU A 167 1.45 -6.29 18.27
N GLY A 168 2.53 -5.74 17.70
CA GLY A 168 2.60 -5.32 16.30
C GLY A 168 1.62 -4.21 15.92
N THR A 169 1.23 -4.07 14.66
CA THR A 169 0.24 -3.06 14.26
C THR A 169 -1.10 -3.70 13.94
N LEU A 170 -2.17 -3.19 14.54
CA LEU A 170 -3.55 -3.54 14.21
C LEU A 170 -4.10 -2.59 13.14
N ILE A 171 -4.63 -3.16 12.05
CA ILE A 171 -5.28 -2.44 10.97
C ILE A 171 -6.79 -2.71 11.03
N THR A 172 -7.60 -1.65 11.17
CA THR A 172 -9.05 -1.73 11.36
C THR A 172 -9.83 -0.99 10.27
N ASP A 173 -11.15 -1.21 10.23
CA ASP A 173 -12.06 -0.52 9.31
C ASP A 173 -12.07 1.00 9.54
N GLU A 174 -12.26 1.40 10.80
CA GLU A 174 -12.36 2.81 11.17
C GLU A 174 -11.05 3.33 11.77
N ALA A 175 -10.74 4.59 11.46
CA ALA A 175 -9.66 5.30 12.11
C ALA A 175 -10.01 5.55 13.58
N ARG A 176 -9.03 5.34 14.46
CA ARG A 176 -9.17 5.74 15.87
C ARG A 176 -8.82 7.22 16.04
N PRO A 177 -9.56 7.95 16.91
CA PRO A 177 -9.18 9.29 17.32
C PRO A 177 -7.74 9.32 17.84
N CYS A 178 -7.03 10.39 17.50
CA CYS A 178 -5.61 10.54 17.80
C CYS A 178 -5.31 12.01 18.11
N GLU A 179 -4.55 12.29 19.18
CA GLU A 179 -4.09 13.66 19.45
C GLU A 179 -3.13 14.17 18.36
N ASN A 180 -2.34 13.27 17.75
CA ASN A 180 -1.46 13.59 16.64
C ASN A 180 -2.26 13.64 15.34
N PRO A 181 -2.23 14.75 14.57
CA PRO A 181 -2.93 14.83 13.30
C PRO A 181 -2.34 13.85 12.28
N VAL A 182 -1.02 13.75 12.21
CA VAL A 182 -0.29 12.82 11.34
C VAL A 182 0.07 11.58 12.13
N LYS A 183 -0.25 10.39 11.59
CA LYS A 183 0.10 9.09 12.18
C LYS A 183 1.37 8.49 11.59
N ALA A 184 1.68 8.80 10.33
CA ALA A 184 2.94 8.38 9.73
C ALA A 184 3.35 9.25 8.54
N ILE A 185 4.64 9.23 8.23
CA ILE A 185 5.28 9.91 7.11
C ILE A 185 5.92 8.86 6.21
N ALA A 186 5.41 8.72 5.00
CA ALA A 186 5.94 7.86 3.96
C ALA A 186 6.64 8.69 2.87
N TYR A 187 7.51 8.05 2.08
CA TYR A 187 8.19 8.71 0.99
C TYR A 187 8.59 7.73 -0.13
N LYS A 188 8.60 8.25 -1.36
CA LYS A 188 9.00 7.51 -2.57
C LYS A 188 10.15 8.24 -3.25
N LYS A 189 11.27 7.54 -3.47
CA LYS A 189 12.48 8.03 -4.14
C LYS A 189 12.46 7.71 -5.63
N GLY A 190 13.34 8.33 -6.41
CA GLY A 190 13.51 8.05 -7.84
C GLY A 190 12.37 8.60 -8.69
N ILE A 191 11.73 9.67 -8.24
CA ILE A 191 10.56 10.26 -8.90
C ILE A 191 11.01 11.20 -10.00
N THR A 192 10.28 11.16 -11.12
CA THR A 192 10.41 12.09 -12.23
C THR A 192 9.12 12.88 -12.39
N ILE A 193 9.22 14.20 -12.44
CA ILE A 193 8.13 15.12 -12.75
C ILE A 193 8.06 15.32 -14.26
N VAL A 194 6.87 15.20 -14.83
CA VAL A 194 6.56 15.59 -16.21
C VAL A 194 5.61 16.78 -16.16
N ASN A 195 6.10 17.94 -16.56
CA ASN A 195 5.35 19.18 -16.64
C ASN A 195 4.88 19.40 -18.08
N ILE A 196 3.55 19.43 -18.26
CA ILE A 196 2.89 19.59 -19.54
C ILE A 196 2.22 20.96 -19.55
N THR A 197 2.64 21.86 -20.42
CA THR A 197 2.10 23.22 -20.51
C THR A 197 1.47 23.46 -21.88
N SER A 198 0.23 23.97 -21.89
CA SER A 198 -0.46 24.33 -23.14
C SER A 198 -1.54 25.37 -22.88
N THR A 199 -1.44 26.53 -23.53
CA THR A 199 -2.51 27.54 -23.51
C THR A 199 -3.80 27.04 -24.15
N ARG A 200 -3.73 25.98 -24.97
CA ARG A 200 -4.89 25.30 -25.56
C ARG A 200 -5.69 24.48 -24.54
N MET A 201 -5.22 24.34 -23.30
CA MET A 201 -5.95 23.68 -22.22
C MET A 201 -7.10 24.55 -21.67
N LEU A 202 -6.94 25.88 -21.71
CA LEU A 202 -7.93 26.82 -21.21
C LEU A 202 -9.27 26.63 -21.94
N MET A 203 -10.32 26.30 -21.17
CA MET A 203 -11.69 26.08 -21.66
C MET A 203 -11.83 24.97 -22.72
N ALA A 204 -10.80 24.14 -22.90
CA ALA A 204 -10.82 23.06 -23.88
C ALA A 204 -11.28 21.74 -23.26
N TYR A 205 -12.23 21.09 -23.93
CA TYR A 205 -12.67 19.75 -23.57
C TYR A 205 -11.68 18.71 -24.08
N GLY A 206 -11.40 17.69 -23.27
CA GLY A 206 -10.64 16.51 -23.69
C GLY A 206 -9.12 16.61 -23.62
N PHE A 207 -8.53 17.75 -23.23
CA PHE A 207 -7.07 17.87 -23.10
C PHE A 207 -6.50 16.90 -22.05
N LEU A 208 -7.10 16.85 -20.85
CA LEU A 208 -6.72 15.89 -19.80
C LEU A 208 -6.88 14.43 -20.25
N ARG A 209 -7.98 14.12 -20.96
CA ARG A 209 -8.18 12.78 -21.55
C ARG A 209 -7.02 12.41 -22.46
N LYS A 210 -6.62 13.30 -23.36
CA LYS A 210 -5.54 13.03 -24.32
C LYS A 210 -4.19 12.80 -23.64
N ILE A 211 -3.93 13.51 -22.53
CA ILE A 211 -2.75 13.26 -21.70
C ILE A 211 -2.80 11.84 -21.15
N PHE A 212 -3.85 11.47 -20.42
CA PHE A 212 -3.95 10.15 -19.78
C PHE A 212 -4.05 8.99 -20.78
N GLU A 213 -4.69 9.19 -21.93
CA GLU A 213 -4.72 8.22 -23.04
C GLU A 213 -3.30 7.93 -23.57
N THR A 214 -2.42 8.94 -23.59
CA THR A 214 -1.02 8.74 -23.97
C THR A 214 -0.29 7.84 -22.96
N PHE A 215 -0.47 8.09 -21.66
CA PHE A 215 0.11 7.23 -20.61
C PHE A 215 -0.43 5.79 -20.67
N GLU A 216 -1.73 5.63 -20.92
CA GLU A 216 -2.37 4.32 -21.10
C GLU A 216 -1.78 3.54 -22.28
N LEU A 217 -1.65 4.17 -23.46
CA LEU A 217 -1.08 3.55 -24.66
C LEU A 217 0.33 3.01 -24.43
N HIS A 218 1.13 3.73 -23.63
CA HIS A 218 2.49 3.34 -23.28
C HIS A 218 2.58 2.50 -21.99
N LYS A 219 1.44 2.12 -21.40
CA LYS A 219 1.34 1.33 -20.16
C LYS A 219 2.19 1.92 -19.02
N THR A 220 2.23 3.24 -18.93
CA THR A 220 3.00 3.98 -17.93
C THR A 220 2.05 4.46 -16.83
N SER A 221 2.31 4.04 -15.59
CA SER A 221 1.51 4.45 -14.43
C SER A 221 1.88 5.86 -14.00
N VAL A 222 0.91 6.62 -13.51
CA VAL A 222 1.08 7.96 -12.97
C VAL A 222 0.75 7.93 -11.48
N ASP A 223 1.61 8.54 -10.66
CA ASP A 223 1.42 8.62 -9.21
C ASP A 223 0.62 9.85 -8.78
N VAL A 224 1.27 11.02 -8.73
CA VAL A 224 0.71 12.28 -8.23
C VAL A 224 0.40 13.19 -9.41
N VAL A 225 -0.75 13.86 -9.32
CA VAL A 225 -1.22 14.83 -10.32
C VAL A 225 -1.45 16.17 -9.63
N SER A 226 -0.99 17.24 -10.25
CA SER A 226 -1.31 18.62 -9.89
C SER A 226 -1.59 19.42 -11.17
N THR A 227 -2.52 20.36 -11.11
CA THR A 227 -2.98 21.13 -12.27
C THR A 227 -3.02 22.61 -11.98
N SER A 228 -2.64 23.42 -12.96
CA SER A 228 -3.00 24.84 -13.05
C SER A 228 -4.02 25.06 -14.18
N GLU A 229 -4.34 26.31 -14.48
CA GLU A 229 -5.22 26.68 -15.57
C GLU A 229 -4.67 26.30 -16.96
N VAL A 230 -3.34 26.23 -17.11
CA VAL A 230 -2.66 26.00 -18.40
C VAL A 230 -1.62 24.88 -18.35
N SER A 231 -1.42 24.24 -17.20
CA SER A 231 -0.44 23.18 -17.05
C SER A 231 -0.94 21.99 -16.21
N VAL A 232 -0.35 20.83 -16.49
CA VAL A 232 -0.53 19.59 -15.74
C VAL A 232 0.85 19.06 -15.38
N SER A 233 1.07 18.83 -14.10
CA SER A 233 2.28 18.22 -13.56
C SER A 233 1.95 16.82 -13.07
N LEU A 234 2.70 15.83 -13.54
CA LEU A 234 2.51 14.41 -13.25
C LEU A 234 3.80 13.83 -12.70
N THR A 235 3.73 12.90 -11.77
CA THR A 235 4.92 12.17 -11.29
C THR A 235 4.94 10.72 -11.74
N LEU A 236 6.13 10.22 -12.05
CA LEU A 236 6.40 8.86 -12.50
C LEU A 236 7.52 8.23 -11.67
N ASP A 237 7.40 6.94 -11.40
CA ASP A 237 8.44 6.12 -10.78
C ASP A 237 9.08 5.12 -11.76
N ASP A 238 8.35 4.69 -12.80
CA ASP A 238 8.87 3.93 -13.93
C ASP A 238 9.13 4.84 -15.14
N ILE A 239 10.41 5.01 -15.48
CA ILE A 239 10.86 5.83 -16.61
C ILE A 239 11.13 5.02 -17.89
N SER A 240 10.85 3.72 -17.91
CA SER A 240 11.18 2.82 -19.04
C SER A 240 10.55 3.23 -20.37
N LYS A 241 9.40 3.89 -20.34
CA LYS A 241 8.63 4.39 -21.50
C LYS A 241 8.47 5.91 -21.53
N LEU A 242 9.18 6.62 -20.66
CA LEU A 242 9.07 8.07 -20.49
C LEU A 242 9.26 8.83 -21.80
N TRP A 243 10.31 8.52 -22.56
CA TRP A 243 10.61 9.28 -23.79
C TRP A 243 9.61 9.02 -24.92
N ASP A 244 8.97 7.85 -24.95
CA ASP A 244 7.88 7.57 -25.89
C ASP A 244 6.68 8.46 -25.57
N VAL A 245 6.28 8.52 -24.29
CA VAL A 245 5.20 9.40 -23.79
C VAL A 245 5.51 10.88 -24.06
N VAL A 246 6.72 11.34 -23.74
CA VAL A 246 7.15 12.73 -23.97
C VAL A 246 7.08 13.11 -25.44
N THR A 247 7.48 12.20 -26.34
CA THR A 247 7.45 12.43 -27.79
C THR A 247 6.02 12.63 -28.29
N GLU A 248 5.07 11.83 -27.81
CA GLU A 248 3.65 11.99 -28.16
C GLU A 248 3.03 13.28 -27.59
N LEU A 249 3.30 13.59 -26.31
CA LEU A 249 2.78 14.80 -25.66
C LEU A 249 3.33 16.10 -26.28
N ARG A 250 4.59 16.09 -26.74
CA ARG A 250 5.19 17.25 -27.44
C ARG A 250 4.49 17.63 -28.74
N LYS A 251 3.68 16.74 -29.33
CA LYS A 251 2.87 17.07 -30.52
C LYS A 251 1.73 18.03 -30.21
N ILE A 252 1.33 18.16 -28.94
CA ILE A 252 0.15 18.93 -28.51
C ILE A 252 0.43 19.97 -27.42
N SER A 253 1.63 19.97 -26.85
CA SER A 253 2.00 20.76 -25.67
C SER A 253 3.51 20.95 -25.55
N GLU A 254 3.94 21.87 -24.70
CA GLU A 254 5.32 21.95 -24.24
C GLU A 254 5.52 20.98 -23.06
N VAL A 255 6.60 20.20 -23.09
CA VAL A 255 6.88 19.17 -22.08
C VAL A 255 8.28 19.33 -21.51
N ASN A 256 8.35 19.57 -20.20
CA ASN A 256 9.57 19.59 -19.39
C ASN A 256 9.59 18.36 -18.46
N VAL A 257 10.76 17.75 -18.32
CA VAL A 257 10.98 16.54 -17.51
C VAL A 257 12.07 16.84 -16.50
N ASP A 258 11.77 16.60 -15.22
CA ASP A 258 12.71 16.84 -14.13
C ASP A 258 12.81 15.61 -13.23
N GLY A 259 14.00 15.01 -13.19
CA GLY A 259 14.30 13.80 -12.42
C GLY A 259 14.93 14.09 -11.05
N GLY A 260 15.30 13.02 -10.34
CA GLY A 260 15.99 13.15 -9.05
C GLY A 260 15.11 13.75 -7.94
N LYS A 261 13.80 13.48 -8.01
CA LYS A 261 12.82 13.99 -7.05
C LYS A 261 12.37 12.88 -6.10
N ALA A 262 11.75 13.29 -5.01
CA ALA A 262 11.07 12.39 -4.09
C ALA A 262 9.70 12.93 -3.72
N ILE A 263 8.74 12.00 -3.56
CA ILE A 263 7.44 12.31 -2.96
C ILE A 263 7.57 12.10 -1.45
N VAL A 264 7.10 13.07 -0.67
CA VAL A 264 6.87 12.94 0.77
C VAL A 264 5.36 12.97 1.00
N CYS A 265 4.86 12.07 1.83
CA CYS A 265 3.44 11.94 2.12
C CYS A 265 3.22 11.84 3.63
N CYS A 266 2.49 12.81 4.19
CA CYS A 266 1.99 12.75 5.55
C CYS A 266 0.62 12.07 5.55
N VAL A 267 0.45 11.02 6.35
CA VAL A 267 -0.77 10.22 6.43
C VAL A 267 -1.36 10.32 7.84
N GLY A 268 -2.67 10.48 7.92
CA GLY A 268 -3.44 10.49 9.17
C GLY A 268 -4.93 10.53 8.87
N ASP A 269 -5.73 10.89 9.88
CA ASP A 269 -7.18 10.93 9.73
C ASP A 269 -7.67 12.38 9.59
N ASN A 270 -8.60 12.60 8.67
CA ASN A 270 -9.29 13.86 8.47
C ASN A 270 -8.39 15.11 8.27
N LEU A 271 -7.15 14.93 7.82
CA LEU A 271 -6.12 15.96 7.64
C LEU A 271 -6.62 17.22 6.91
N ARG A 272 -7.41 17.02 5.85
CA ARG A 272 -7.95 18.11 5.03
C ARG A 272 -8.81 19.11 5.81
N ASN A 273 -9.49 18.63 6.86
CA ASN A 273 -10.42 19.43 7.64
C ASN A 273 -9.80 19.99 8.93
N ILE A 274 -8.46 19.89 9.10
CA ILE A 274 -7.73 20.42 10.26
C ILE A 274 -7.15 21.80 9.89
N PRO A 275 -7.71 22.92 10.41
CA PRO A 275 -7.18 24.24 10.14
C PRO A 275 -5.74 24.38 10.62
N GLY A 276 -4.88 25.00 9.80
CA GLY A 276 -3.47 25.22 10.15
C GLY A 276 -2.55 24.03 9.91
N LEU A 277 -3.06 22.83 9.59
CA LEU A 277 -2.20 21.66 9.33
C LEU A 277 -1.23 21.89 8.17
N ALA A 278 -1.70 22.44 7.05
CA ALA A 278 -0.84 22.76 5.92
C ALA A 278 0.27 23.76 6.31
N HIS A 279 -0.05 24.74 7.17
CA HIS A 279 0.96 25.66 7.70
C HIS A 279 2.02 24.92 8.53
N LEU A 280 1.63 23.97 9.39
CA LEU A 280 2.58 23.16 10.16
C LEU A 280 3.49 22.33 9.24
N VAL A 281 2.92 21.64 8.25
CA VAL A 281 3.66 20.82 7.27
C VAL A 281 4.70 21.69 6.54
N PHE A 282 4.28 22.79 5.93
CA PHE A 282 5.19 23.60 5.11
C PHE A 282 6.14 24.48 5.94
N THR A 283 5.82 24.78 7.20
CA THR A 283 6.77 25.42 8.12
C THR A 283 7.87 24.45 8.56
N ALA A 284 7.53 23.16 8.75
CA ALA A 284 8.52 22.13 9.07
C ALA A 284 9.57 21.96 7.96
N VAL A 285 9.19 22.20 6.69
CA VAL A 285 10.08 22.07 5.53
C VAL A 285 10.38 23.42 4.86
N GLN A 286 10.35 24.52 5.61
CA GLN A 286 10.47 25.89 5.07
C GLN A 286 11.79 26.16 4.31
N ASP A 287 12.84 25.38 4.57
CA ASP A 287 14.15 25.46 3.92
C ASP A 287 14.31 24.41 2.79
N VAL A 288 13.22 23.81 2.34
CA VAL A 288 13.18 22.84 1.24
C VAL A 288 12.27 23.38 0.14
N ASN A 289 12.77 23.39 -1.10
CA ASN A 289 11.97 23.78 -2.24
C ASN A 289 10.91 22.70 -2.55
N VAL A 290 9.64 23.09 -2.54
CA VAL A 290 8.51 22.21 -2.86
C VAL A 290 8.09 22.44 -4.32
N HIS A 291 8.26 21.41 -5.15
CA HIS A 291 8.00 21.47 -6.59
C HIS A 291 6.53 21.20 -6.93
N MET A 292 5.86 20.34 -6.17
CA MET A 292 4.45 20.00 -6.34
C MET A 292 3.80 19.76 -4.99
N ILE A 293 2.52 20.11 -4.88
CA ILE A 293 1.66 19.79 -3.73
C ILE A 293 0.43 19.08 -4.29
N SER A 294 0.01 18.01 -3.62
CA SER A 294 -1.23 17.31 -3.92
C SER A 294 -1.97 16.96 -2.64
N GLN A 295 -3.14 17.58 -2.49
CA GLN A 295 -4.13 17.28 -1.46
C GLN A 295 -5.48 17.21 -2.15
N GLY A 296 -5.98 16.00 -2.33
CA GLY A 296 -7.20 15.73 -3.10
C GLY A 296 -8.47 15.77 -2.25
N ALA A 297 -9.48 15.03 -2.73
CA ALA A 297 -10.71 14.80 -1.98
C ALA A 297 -10.49 13.93 -0.73
N SER A 298 -9.49 13.03 -0.79
CA SER A 298 -9.04 12.23 0.35
C SER A 298 -8.63 13.14 1.49
N ALA A 299 -9.20 12.90 2.67
CA ALA A 299 -8.81 13.58 3.90
C ALA A 299 -7.68 12.83 4.62
N ILE A 300 -7.10 11.79 4.03
CA ILE A 300 -6.17 10.88 4.70
C ILE A 300 -4.71 11.29 4.50
N ASN A 301 -4.41 12.02 3.41
CA ASN A 301 -3.03 12.36 3.07
C ASN A 301 -2.82 13.82 2.66
N ILE A 302 -1.59 14.29 2.86
CA ILE A 302 -1.02 15.47 2.21
C ILE A 302 0.31 15.04 1.62
N SER A 303 0.44 15.14 0.29
CA SER A 303 1.66 14.77 -0.41
C SER A 303 2.28 15.96 -1.13
N PHE A 304 3.60 15.96 -1.22
CA PHE A 304 4.35 16.99 -1.93
C PHE A 304 5.66 16.43 -2.47
N VAL A 305 6.21 17.08 -3.49
CA VAL A 305 7.40 16.65 -4.21
C VAL A 305 8.54 17.61 -3.94
N ILE A 306 9.71 17.06 -3.59
CA ILE A 306 10.94 17.80 -3.28
C ILE A 306 12.12 17.19 -4.04
N ASP A 307 13.26 17.86 -4.02
CA ASP A 307 14.51 17.25 -4.47
C ASP A 307 14.91 16.08 -3.54
N GLU A 308 15.34 14.96 -4.14
CA GLU A 308 15.59 13.71 -3.40
C GLU A 308 16.73 13.84 -2.38
N ASP A 309 17.71 14.70 -2.64
CA ASP A 309 18.83 14.97 -1.73
C ASP A 309 18.38 15.66 -0.43
N ARG A 310 17.28 16.42 -0.45
CA ARG A 310 16.67 17.08 0.72
C ARG A 310 15.75 16.16 1.51
N LEU A 311 15.45 14.97 0.99
CA LEU A 311 14.50 14.04 1.61
C LEU A 311 14.84 13.66 3.07
N PRO A 312 16.10 13.32 3.45
CA PRO A 312 16.42 13.00 4.84
C PRO A 312 16.14 14.15 5.81
N HIS A 313 16.41 15.38 5.38
CA HIS A 313 16.14 16.58 6.16
C HIS A 313 14.63 16.81 6.30
N ALA A 314 13.88 16.77 5.19
CA ALA A 314 12.44 16.99 5.19
C ALA A 314 11.69 15.99 6.09
N VAL A 315 12.01 14.69 5.99
CA VAL A 315 11.36 13.65 6.80
C VAL A 315 11.66 13.82 8.28
N ARG A 316 12.90 14.17 8.67
CA ARG A 316 13.26 14.45 10.06
C ARG A 316 12.53 15.66 10.61
N SER A 317 12.55 16.78 9.89
CA SER A 317 11.89 18.01 10.35
C SER A 317 10.38 17.83 10.53
N LEU A 318 9.73 17.10 9.62
CA LEU A 318 8.32 16.73 9.79
C LEU A 318 8.13 15.81 10.99
N HIS A 319 9.01 14.83 11.17
CA HIS A 319 8.89 13.89 12.28
C HIS A 319 9.02 14.60 13.63
N ASP A 320 10.00 15.48 13.76
CA ASP A 320 10.21 16.32 14.95
C ASP A 320 8.97 17.18 15.26
N VAL A 321 8.29 17.72 14.24
CA VAL A 321 7.09 18.54 14.45
C VAL A 321 5.88 17.71 14.87
N PHE A 322 5.66 16.54 14.25
CA PHE A 322 4.43 15.78 14.44
C PHE A 322 4.50 14.70 15.53
N PHE A 323 5.69 14.27 15.94
CA PHE A 323 5.88 13.12 16.84
C PHE A 323 6.66 13.45 18.12
N GLN A 324 6.83 14.74 18.44
CA GLN A 324 7.42 15.20 19.71
C GLN A 324 6.68 14.71 20.96
N LYS A 325 5.34 14.75 20.91
CA LYS A 325 4.44 14.21 21.94
C LYS A 325 3.54 13.20 21.25
N LEU A 326 3.43 12.00 21.80
CA LEU A 326 2.71 10.88 21.19
C LEU A 326 1.46 10.55 22.00
N ASP A 327 0.35 10.33 21.31
CA ASP A 327 -0.83 9.68 21.87
C ASP A 327 -0.51 8.22 22.23
N PRO A 328 -0.50 7.84 23.52
CA PRO A 328 -0.13 6.48 23.94
C PRO A 328 -1.14 5.42 23.49
N ASN A 329 -2.34 5.81 23.04
CA ASN A 329 -3.34 4.88 22.51
C ASN A 329 -3.06 4.46 21.06
N ILE A 330 -2.30 5.27 20.32
CA ILE A 330 -2.02 5.09 18.89
C ILE A 330 -0.56 4.73 18.65
N PHE A 331 0.37 5.20 19.50
CA PHE A 331 1.79 4.95 19.34
C PHE A 331 2.36 4.19 20.54
N GLU A 332 3.39 3.38 20.28
CA GLU A 332 4.22 2.77 21.33
C GLU A 332 5.42 3.63 21.66
#